data_AF-A0A7C6Y4Q5-F1
#
_entry.id   AF-A0A7C6Y4Q5-F1
#
_cell.length_a   1.000
_cell.length_b   1.000
_cell.length_c   1.000
_cell.angle_alpha   90.00
_cell.angle_beta   90.00
_cell.angle_gamma   90.00
#
_symmetry.space_group_name_H-M   'P 1'
#
loop_
_entity.id
_entity.type
_entity.pdbx_description
1 polymer ?
#
loop_
_entity_poly.entity_id
_entity_poly.type
_entity_poly.pdbx_seq_one_letter_code
_entity_poly.pdbx_strand_id
1 'polypeptide(L)'
;PGDRSDDLIRETGLKAGRYFDMVFVKEDRDLRGRPAGQTASLLVEGLCQKNRPLNCQIILAETDALLAALKKTKPGDMVVVFYEELAPLLEVIRQFGRDQVEEVQDFPGQTALVN
;
A
#
# COMPACT_ATOMS: atom_id res chain seq x y z
N PRO A 1 -7.84 10.25 -7.84
CA PRO A 1 -9.07 11.05 -8.00
C PRO A 1 -9.52 11.31 -9.46
N GLY A 2 -10.83 11.43 -9.66
CA GLY A 2 -11.47 11.48 -10.98
C GLY A 2 -11.44 12.79 -11.75
N ASP A 3 -11.03 13.89 -11.12
CA ASP A 3 -10.81 15.22 -11.72
C ASP A 3 -9.45 15.35 -12.43
N ARG A 4 -8.78 14.23 -12.70
CA ARG A 4 -7.53 14.15 -13.48
C ARG A 4 -7.85 13.55 -14.85
N SER A 5 -7.06 13.90 -15.87
CA SER A 5 -7.20 13.28 -17.20
C SER A 5 -6.74 11.83 -17.18
N ASP A 6 -7.30 11.01 -18.07
CA ASP A 6 -6.90 9.60 -18.19
C ASP A 6 -5.41 9.45 -18.49
N ASP A 7 -4.87 10.31 -19.37
CA ASP A 7 -3.46 10.28 -19.77
C ASP A 7 -2.53 10.56 -18.59
N LEU A 8 -2.88 11.51 -17.72
CA LEU A 8 -2.10 11.79 -16.52
C LEU A 8 -2.11 10.61 -15.54
N ILE A 9 -3.25 9.91 -15.43
CA ILE A 9 -3.36 8.72 -14.57
C ILE A 9 -2.48 7.59 -15.14
N ARG A 10 -2.54 7.33 -16.46
CA ARG A 10 -1.66 6.34 -17.12
C ARG A 10 -0.19 6.70 -17.00
N GLU A 11 0.19 7.96 -17.19
CA GLU A 11 1.57 8.42 -17.05
C GLU A 11 2.08 8.21 -15.62
N THR A 12 1.22 8.46 -14.63
CA THR A 12 1.52 8.20 -13.21
C THR A 12 1.80 6.71 -12.98
N GLY A 13 0.96 5.83 -13.51
CA GLY A 13 1.17 4.38 -13.48
C GLY A 13 2.49 3.97 -14.14
N LEU A 14 2.80 4.50 -15.32
CA LEU A 14 4.06 4.23 -16.02
C LEU A 14 5.28 4.64 -15.19
N LYS A 15 5.26 5.83 -14.59
CA LYS A 15 6.35 6.30 -13.72
C LYS A 15 6.50 5.41 -12.50
N ALA A 16 5.41 5.11 -11.79
CA ALA A 16 5.44 4.22 -10.63
C ALA A 16 6.03 2.83 -10.98
N GLY A 17 5.65 2.26 -12.13
CA GLY A 17 6.16 0.96 -12.56
C GLY A 17 7.68 0.93 -12.78
N ARG A 18 8.29 2.06 -13.14
CA ARG A 18 9.74 2.19 -13.34
C ARG A 18 10.52 2.23 -12.04
N TYR A 19 9.97 2.83 -10.99
CA TYR A 19 10.69 3.09 -9.74
C TYR A 19 10.38 2.11 -8.61
N PHE A 20 9.21 1.48 -8.61
CA PHE A 20 8.81 0.56 -7.53
C PHE A 20 8.85 -0.91 -7.99
N ASP A 21 9.24 -1.79 -7.06
CA ASP A 21 9.26 -3.25 -7.24
C ASP A 21 7.91 -3.91 -7.00
N MET A 22 7.16 -3.36 -6.04
CA MET A 22 5.81 -3.80 -5.68
C MET A 22 4.89 -2.60 -5.61
N VAL A 23 3.70 -2.71 -6.21
CA VAL A 23 2.71 -1.64 -6.25
C VAL A 23 1.34 -2.18 -5.83
N PHE A 24 0.71 -1.48 -4.90
CA PHE A 24 -0.68 -1.71 -4.50
C PHE A 24 -1.51 -0.52 -4.98
N VAL A 25 -2.48 -0.78 -5.85
CA VAL A 25 -3.33 0.24 -6.46
C VAL A 25 -4.61 0.36 -5.63
N LYS A 26 -4.77 1.54 -5.01
CA LYS A 26 -5.96 1.96 -4.25
C LYS A 26 -6.72 3.06 -4.98
N GLU A 27 -7.94 3.34 -4.52
CA GLU A 27 -8.67 4.55 -4.91
C GLU A 27 -8.92 5.45 -3.70
N ASP A 28 -9.13 6.73 -3.97
CA ASP A 28 -9.62 7.68 -2.98
C ASP A 28 -11.09 7.34 -2.68
N ARG A 29 -11.57 7.67 -1.48
CA ARG A 29 -12.99 7.54 -1.13
C ARG A 29 -13.83 8.50 -1.95
N ASP A 30 -13.33 9.73 -2.14
CA ASP A 30 -13.90 10.66 -3.09
C ASP A 30 -13.40 10.37 -4.52
N LEU A 31 -14.24 9.67 -5.28
CA LEU A 31 -13.96 9.29 -6.66
C LEU A 31 -14.06 10.46 -7.66
N ARG A 32 -14.58 11.62 -7.25
CA ARG A 32 -14.76 12.82 -8.07
C ARG A 32 -15.42 12.53 -9.42
N GLY A 33 -16.56 11.83 -9.37
CA GLY A 33 -17.42 11.57 -10.51
C GLY A 33 -16.99 10.41 -11.42
N ARG A 34 -15.88 9.72 -11.14
CA ARG A 34 -15.53 8.48 -11.84
C ARG A 34 -16.19 7.26 -11.18
N PRO A 35 -16.52 6.21 -11.96
CA PRO A 35 -16.89 4.92 -11.40
C PRO A 35 -15.76 4.31 -10.57
N ALA A 36 -16.12 3.59 -9.51
CA ALA A 36 -15.17 2.82 -8.72
C ALA A 36 -14.42 1.81 -9.62
N GLY A 37 -13.12 1.69 -9.40
CA GLY A 37 -12.20 0.87 -10.15
C GLY A 37 -11.68 1.49 -11.45
N GLN A 38 -12.29 2.58 -11.94
CA GLN A 38 -11.85 3.18 -13.20
C GLN A 38 -10.47 3.84 -13.08
N THR A 39 -10.20 4.54 -11.98
CA THR A 39 -8.89 5.18 -11.78
C THR A 39 -7.83 4.11 -11.57
N ALA A 40 -8.16 3.07 -10.80
CA ALA A 40 -7.27 1.93 -10.59
C ALA A 40 -6.92 1.23 -11.92
N SER A 41 -7.90 0.99 -12.79
CA SER A 41 -7.66 0.38 -14.11
C SER A 41 -6.67 1.19 -14.94
N LEU A 42 -6.85 2.51 -15.01
CA LEU A 42 -5.96 3.40 -15.76
C LEU A 42 -4.53 3.43 -15.20
N LEU A 43 -4.38 3.37 -13.86
CA LEU A 43 -3.06 3.23 -13.23
C LEU A 43 -2.40 1.91 -13.65
N VAL A 44 -3.14 0.81 -13.63
CA VAL A 44 -2.64 -0.52 -14.02
C VAL A 44 -2.25 -0.55 -15.49
N GLU A 45 -3.04 0.05 -16.38
CA GLU A 45 -2.67 0.22 -17.80
C GLU A 45 -1.30 0.88 -17.94
N GLY A 46 -1.04 1.96 -17.20
CA GLY A 46 0.28 2.61 -17.18
C GLY A 46 1.38 1.73 -16.60
N LEU A 47 1.11 1.06 -15.48
CA LEU A 47 2.07 0.17 -14.79
C LEU A 47 2.53 -0.98 -15.70
N CYS A 48 1.63 -1.51 -16.53
CA CYS A 48 1.89 -2.61 -17.46
C CYS A 48 2.69 -2.22 -18.71
N GLN A 49 2.87 -0.93 -18.99
CA GLN A 49 3.63 -0.47 -20.17
C GLN A 49 5.15 -0.59 -20.04
N LYS A 50 5.68 -1.11 -18.92
CA LYS A 50 7.12 -1.28 -18.74
C LYS A 50 7.61 -2.63 -19.25
N ASN A 51 8.88 -2.68 -19.65
CA ASN A 51 9.55 -3.90 -20.10
C ASN A 51 10.11 -4.78 -18.96
N ARG A 52 9.50 -4.76 -17.77
CA ARG A 52 9.93 -5.57 -16.62
C ARG A 52 8.71 -6.10 -15.86
N PRO A 53 8.76 -7.30 -15.27
CA PRO A 53 7.69 -7.78 -14.41
C PRO A 53 7.48 -6.83 -13.21
N LEU A 54 6.23 -6.53 -12.88
CA LEU A 54 5.84 -5.82 -11.65
C LEU A 54 5.00 -6.75 -10.80
N ASN A 55 5.24 -6.75 -9.49
CA ASN A 55 4.23 -7.26 -8.57
C ASN A 55 3.19 -6.17 -8.34
N CYS A 56 2.05 -6.25 -9.02
CA CYS A 56 0.96 -5.30 -8.91
C CYS A 56 -0.29 -5.98 -8.34
N GLN A 57 -0.93 -5.36 -7.35
CA GLN A 57 -2.19 -5.81 -6.77
C GLN A 57 -3.18 -4.64 -6.68
N ILE A 58 -4.45 -4.87 -6.99
CA ILE A 58 -5.51 -3.87 -6.84
C ILE A 58 -6.24 -4.15 -5.53
N ILE A 59 -6.18 -3.20 -4.60
CA ILE A 59 -6.92 -3.22 -3.33
C ILE A 59 -7.48 -1.81 -3.16
N LEU A 60 -8.77 -1.64 -3.50
CA LEU A 60 -9.35 -0.30 -3.63
C LEU A 60 -9.40 0.45 -2.30
N ALA A 61 -9.64 -0.26 -1.19
CA ALA A 61 -9.67 0.32 0.15
C ALA A 61 -8.24 0.71 0.60
N GLU A 62 -8.05 1.99 0.92
CA GLU A 62 -6.74 2.57 1.26
C GLU A 62 -6.06 1.90 2.46
N THR A 63 -6.81 1.65 3.54
CA THR A 63 -6.28 0.99 4.75
C THR A 63 -5.86 -0.45 4.47
N ASP A 64 -6.63 -1.17 3.65
CA ASP A 64 -6.35 -2.57 3.32
C ASP A 64 -5.14 -2.67 2.39
N ALA A 65 -5.00 -1.73 1.44
CA ALA A 65 -3.85 -1.66 0.55
C ALA A 65 -2.56 -1.41 1.34
N LEU A 66 -2.59 -0.47 2.30
CA LEU A 66 -1.45 -0.22 3.18
C LEU A 66 -1.12 -1.44 4.04
N LEU A 67 -2.12 -2.06 4.67
CA LEU A 67 -1.89 -3.26 5.50
C LEU A 67 -1.29 -4.40 4.67
N ALA A 68 -1.77 -4.61 3.44
CA ALA A 68 -1.22 -5.61 2.53
C ALA A 68 0.24 -5.28 2.14
N ALA A 69 0.55 -4.01 1.90
CA ALA A 69 1.92 -3.58 1.62
C ALA A 69 2.86 -3.85 2.80
N LEU A 70 2.47 -3.43 4.02
CA LEU A 70 3.24 -3.65 5.24
C LEU A 70 3.49 -5.14 5.49
N LYS A 71 2.47 -6.00 5.35
CA LYS A 71 2.59 -7.46 5.49
C LYS A 71 3.51 -8.13 4.47
N LYS A 72 3.81 -7.46 3.34
CA LYS A 72 4.72 -8.00 2.31
C LYS A 72 6.14 -7.45 2.44
N THR A 73 6.34 -6.40 3.22
CA THR A 73 7.66 -5.79 3.43
C THR A 73 8.53 -6.59 4.39
N LYS A 74 9.84 -6.44 4.23
CA LYS A 74 10.88 -6.99 5.10
C LYS A 74 11.65 -5.86 5.79
N PRO A 75 12.37 -6.15 6.89
CA PRO A 75 13.27 -5.16 7.49
C PRO A 75 14.24 -4.59 6.43
N GLY A 76 14.28 -3.25 6.33
CA GLY A 76 15.07 -2.52 5.34
C GLY A 76 14.29 -2.08 4.09
N ASP A 77 13.07 -2.58 3.88
CA ASP A 77 12.20 -2.10 2.79
C ASP A 77 11.60 -0.72 3.13
N MET A 78 11.27 0.04 2.09
CA MET A 78 10.59 1.34 2.20
C MET A 78 9.20 1.26 1.58
N VAL A 79 8.18 1.65 2.34
CA VAL A 79 6.81 1.83 1.84
C VAL A 79 6.56 3.32 1.58
N VAL A 80 6.14 3.64 0.36
CA VAL A 80 5.70 4.98 -0.04
C VAL A 80 4.20 4.95 -0.28
N VAL A 81 3.45 5.85 0.34
CA VAL A 81 1.99 5.95 0.17
C VAL A 81 1.57 7.37 -0.16
N PHE A 82 0.74 7.48 -1.20
CA PHE A 82 -0.01 8.68 -1.55
C PHE A 82 -1.41 8.57 -0.93
N TYR A 83 -1.63 9.27 0.18
CA TYR A 83 -2.84 9.16 0.98
C TYR A 83 -3.85 10.27 0.68
N GLU A 84 -5.13 10.00 0.95
CA GLU A 84 -6.20 11.01 0.98
C GLU A 84 -6.31 11.64 2.38
N GLU A 85 -6.47 10.82 3.41
CA GLU A 85 -6.53 11.25 4.82
C GLU A 85 -5.44 10.57 5.63
N LEU A 86 -4.64 11.32 6.39
CA LEU A 86 -3.50 10.74 7.12
C LEU A 86 -3.91 9.88 8.33
N ALA A 87 -4.96 10.26 9.05
CA ALA A 87 -5.30 9.66 10.34
C ALA A 87 -5.60 8.15 10.27
N PRO A 88 -6.41 7.64 9.32
CA PRO A 88 -6.67 6.20 9.17
C PRO A 88 -5.40 5.37 8.92
N LEU A 89 -4.44 5.90 8.16
CA LEU A 89 -3.20 5.19 7.87
C LEU A 89 -2.29 5.13 9.09
N LEU A 90 -2.23 6.21 9.88
CA LEU A 90 -1.47 6.21 11.13
C LEU A 90 -2.02 5.18 12.12
N GLU A 91 -3.34 4.96 12.14
CA GLU A 91 -3.94 3.90 12.93
C GLU A 91 -3.48 2.52 12.46
N VAL A 92 -3.54 2.24 11.15
CA VAL A 92 -3.03 0.99 10.56
C VAL A 92 -1.55 0.77 10.91
N ILE A 93 -0.70 1.80 10.77
CA ILE A 93 0.75 1.70 11.07
C ILE A 93 0.98 1.41 12.56
N ARG A 94 0.26 2.09 13.45
CA ARG A 94 0.39 1.87 14.90
C ARG A 94 -0.08 0.48 15.32
N GLN A 95 -1.19 0.01 14.76
CA GLN A 95 -1.71 -1.33 15.03
C GLN A 95 -0.72 -2.39 14.53
N PHE A 96 -0.29 -2.28 13.27
CA PHE A 96 0.69 -3.19 12.69
C PHE A 96 1.99 -3.24 13.52
N GLY A 97 2.49 -2.09 13.97
CA GLY A 97 3.69 -2.04 14.82
C GLY A 97 3.53 -2.70 16.20
N ARG A 98 2.31 -2.73 16.77
CA ARG A 98 2.04 -3.44 18.03
C ARG A 98 2.00 -4.95 17.81
N ASP A 99 1.32 -5.40 16.75
CA ASP A 99 1.19 -6.83 16.42
C ASP A 99 2.56 -7.50 16.20
N GLN A 100 3.54 -6.76 15.66
CA GLN A 100 4.91 -7.26 15.47
C GLN A 100 5.72 -7.36 16.77
N VAL A 101 5.34 -6.67 17.85
CA VAL A 101 6.03 -6.71 19.15
C VAL A 101 5.51 -7.86 20.02
N GLU A 102 4.25 -8.28 19.84
CA GLU A 102 3.68 -9.43 20.55
C GLU A 102 4.16 -10.79 20.01
N GLU A 103 4.69 -10.85 18.79
CA GLU A 103 5.25 -12.08 18.18
C GLU A 103 6.68 -12.42 18.64
N VAL A 104 7.26 -11.69 19.61
CA VAL A 104 8.53 -12.11 20.23
C VAL A 104 8.28 -13.34 21.09
N GLN A 105 8.56 -14.51 20.52
CA GLN A 105 8.51 -15.80 21.19
C GLN A 105 9.20 -15.73 22.55
N ASP A 106 8.43 -16.01 23.60
CA ASP A 106 8.91 -16.36 24.93
C ASP A 106 9.93 -17.50 24.78
N PHE A 107 11.21 -17.21 25.05
CA PHE A 107 12.23 -18.25 25.06
C PHE A 107 11.94 -19.17 26.26
N PRO A 108 11.66 -20.47 26.06
CA PRO A 108 11.43 -21.37 27.18
C PRO A 108 12.75 -21.52 27.95
N GLY A 109 12.87 -20.85 29.09
CA GLY A 109 14.05 -20.98 29.95
C GLY A 109 14.34 -19.85 30.94
N GLN A 110 13.63 -18.73 30.93
CA GLN A 110 13.84 -17.68 31.95
C GLN A 110 12.63 -17.53 32.87
N THR A 111 12.74 -18.11 34.06
CA THR A 111 11.93 -17.72 35.22
C THR A 111 12.20 -16.25 35.53
N ALA A 112 11.32 -15.36 35.12
CA ALA A 112 11.25 -14.03 35.69
C ALA A 112 10.50 -14.13 37.03
N LEU A 113 11.25 -14.12 38.14
CA LEU A 113 10.67 -13.79 39.44
C LEU A 113 10.30 -12.31 39.40
N VAL A 114 9.00 -12.03 39.41
CA VAL A 114 8.47 -10.69 39.61
C VAL A 114 8.39 -10.46 41.12
N ASN A 115 9.15 -9.49 41.63
CA ASN A 115 8.94 -8.90 42.96
C ASN A 115 7.84 -7.84 42.89
#